data_AF-A0A259SXK1-F1
#
_entry.id   AF-A0A259SXK1-F1
#
_cell.length_a   1.000
_cell.length_b   1.000
_cell.length_c   1.000
_cell.angle_alpha   90.00
_cell.angle_beta   90.00
_cell.angle_gamma   90.00
#
_symmetry.space_group_name_H-M   'P 1'
#
loop_
_entity.id
_entity.type
_entity.pdbx_description
1 polymer ?
#
loop_
_entity_poly.entity_id
_entity_poly.type
_entity_poly.pdbx_seq_one_letter_code
_entity_poly.pdbx_strand_id
1 'polypeptide(L)'
;MLNKPWLHALLVFGVVCLLLTGCMKSEPSWTSFEGAANDKTFPVPKEANRTDRTSGNSKLDYVRYSMKGLKDDAQIPEAYLNKIKEWGWKEKTEEAEGNSHVFEKQSRVINLTIHKDYFTVTVLTKGKATVESVDTDL
;
A
#
# COMPACT_ATOMS: atom_id res chain seq x y z
N MET A 1 39.67 44.93 17.78
CA MET A 1 38.37 44.25 17.53
C MET A 1 38.52 43.46 16.24
N LEU A 2 38.76 42.15 16.35
CA LEU A 2 39.09 41.30 15.19
C LEU A 2 37.78 40.78 14.57
N ASN A 3 37.22 41.52 13.61
CA ASN A 3 36.07 41.06 12.83
C ASN A 3 36.56 39.90 11.94
N LYS A 4 36.24 38.66 12.31
CA LYS A 4 36.57 37.45 11.55
C LYS A 4 35.33 37.04 10.73
N PRO A 5 35.12 37.59 9.51
CA PRO A 5 33.93 37.34 8.72
C PRO A 5 33.75 35.86 8.34
N TRP A 6 34.84 35.09 8.33
CA TRP A 6 34.81 33.66 8.06
C TRP A 6 34.13 32.84 9.18
N LEU A 7 34.17 33.28 10.45
CA LEU A 7 33.41 32.65 11.53
C LEU A 7 31.90 32.88 11.35
N HIS A 8 31.51 34.08 10.92
CA HIS A 8 30.11 34.38 10.62
C HIS A 8 29.62 33.61 9.40
N ALA A 9 30.45 33.47 8.36
CA ALA A 9 30.14 32.64 7.19
C ALA A 9 29.94 31.17 7.55
N LEU A 10 30.81 30.60 8.41
CA LEU A 10 30.68 29.22 8.91
C LEU A 10 29.40 29.03 9.73
N LEU A 11 29.06 30.01 10.57
CA LEU A 11 27.88 29.95 11.43
C LEU A 11 26.58 30.05 10.62
N VAL A 12 26.54 30.93 9.62
CA VAL A 12 25.40 31.04 8.67
C VAL A 12 25.27 29.77 7.82
N PHE A 13 26.38 29.22 7.33
CA PHE A 13 26.37 27.96 6.57
C PHE A 13 25.86 26.78 7.41
N GLY A 14 26.28 26.67 8.67
CA GLY A 14 25.78 25.65 9.60
C GLY A 14 24.28 25.74 9.86
N VAL A 15 23.75 26.96 10.04
CA VAL A 15 22.31 27.19 10.22
C VAL A 15 21.52 26.86 8.96
N VAL A 16 22.04 27.16 7.77
CA VAL A 16 21.41 26.79 6.48
C VAL A 16 21.37 25.26 6.31
N CYS A 17 22.45 24.54 6.65
CA CYS A 17 22.48 23.07 6.58
C CYS A 17 21.47 22.41 7.55
N LEU A 18 21.27 22.98 8.74
CA LEU A 18 20.28 22.50 9.72
C LEU A 18 18.84 22.71 9.25
N LEU A 19 18.58 23.72 8.41
CA LEU A 19 17.25 23.95 7.82
C LEU A 19 16.95 23.06 6.62
N LEU A 20 17.95 22.36 6.06
CA LEU A 20 17.80 21.47 4.91
C LEU A 20 17.57 20.01 5.29
N THR A 21 17.43 19.65 6.57
CA THR A 21 16.99 18.32 6.97
C THR A 21 15.49 18.16 6.72
N GLY A 22 15.12 18.06 5.44
CA GLY A 22 13.81 17.63 5.02
C GLY A 22 13.54 16.22 5.55
N CYS A 23 12.36 16.03 6.13
CA CYS A 23 11.90 14.72 6.57
C CYS A 23 11.92 13.76 5.36
N MET A 24 12.88 12.84 5.33
CA MET A 24 13.03 11.89 4.24
C MET A 24 11.81 10.99 4.24
N LYS A 25 10.89 11.20 3.30
CA LYS A 25 9.78 10.28 3.05
C LYS A 25 10.41 9.01 2.52
N SER A 26 10.54 7.99 3.38
CA SER A 26 11.03 6.68 2.99
C SER A 26 10.00 6.03 2.07
N GLU A 27 10.38 5.81 0.81
CA GLU A 27 9.58 4.98 -0.09
C GLU A 27 9.58 3.52 0.40
N PRO A 28 8.48 2.78 0.18
CA PRO A 28 8.43 1.34 0.32
C PRO A 28 9.64 0.59 -0.26
N SER A 29 10.20 -0.37 0.49
CA SER A 29 11.36 -1.13 0.03
C SER A 29 10.99 -2.27 -0.91
N TRP A 30 9.81 -2.87 -0.76
CA TRP A 30 9.35 -4.04 -1.53
C TRP A 30 10.32 -5.23 -1.54
N THR A 31 11.17 -5.38 -0.52
CA THR A 31 12.26 -6.37 -0.51
C THR A 31 11.89 -7.71 0.13
N SER A 32 10.93 -7.71 1.05
CA SER A 32 10.55 -8.91 1.81
C SER A 32 9.04 -9.03 1.94
N PHE A 33 8.55 -10.25 1.80
CA PHE A 33 7.12 -10.55 1.79
C PHE A 33 6.80 -11.73 2.70
N GLU A 34 5.58 -11.74 3.19
CA GLU A 34 4.97 -12.84 3.92
C GLU A 34 3.55 -13.10 3.42
N GLY A 35 2.94 -14.18 3.85
CA GLY A 35 1.56 -14.49 3.48
C GLY A 35 0.55 -13.62 4.23
N ALA A 36 -0.45 -13.10 3.53
CA ALA A 36 -1.52 -12.31 4.11
C ALA A 36 -2.19 -13.03 5.30
N ALA A 37 -2.71 -12.27 6.24
CA ALA A 37 -3.37 -12.79 7.44
C ALA A 37 -4.65 -13.59 7.13
N ASN A 38 -5.37 -13.22 6.08
CA ASN A 38 -6.58 -13.90 5.59
C ASN A 38 -6.29 -14.96 4.49
N ASP A 39 -5.23 -14.79 3.70
CA ASP A 39 -4.78 -15.80 2.75
C ASP A 39 -3.25 -15.91 2.72
N LYS A 40 -2.71 -16.97 3.31
CA LYS A 40 -1.26 -17.20 3.40
C LYS A 40 -0.58 -17.39 2.05
N THR A 41 -1.34 -17.58 0.98
CA THR A 41 -0.82 -17.73 -0.38
C THR A 41 -0.70 -16.41 -1.13
N PHE A 42 -1.25 -15.31 -0.60
CA PHE A 42 -1.12 -13.97 -1.18
C PHE A 42 0.01 -13.19 -0.51
N PRO A 43 0.98 -12.63 -1.26
CA PRO A 43 2.10 -11.92 -0.68
C PRO A 43 1.69 -10.54 -0.17
N VAL A 44 2.13 -10.19 1.04
CA VAL A 44 2.08 -8.84 1.61
C VAL A 44 3.48 -8.41 2.04
N PRO A 45 3.89 -7.14 1.87
CA PRO A 45 5.19 -6.67 2.32
C PRO A 45 5.34 -6.81 3.83
N LYS A 46 6.48 -7.33 4.31
CA LYS A 46 6.76 -7.46 5.76
C LYS A 46 6.89 -6.13 6.49
N GLU A 47 7.23 -5.08 5.75
CA GLU A 47 7.29 -3.70 6.27
C GLU A 47 5.90 -3.11 6.53
N ALA A 48 4.83 -3.77 6.06
CA ALA A 48 3.47 -3.35 6.29
C ALA A 48 2.96 -3.89 7.65
N ASN A 49 2.47 -3.00 8.49
CA ASN A 49 1.92 -3.38 9.80
C ASN A 49 0.43 -3.70 9.66
N ARG A 50 0.02 -4.89 10.10
CA ARG A 50 -1.40 -5.24 10.19
C ARG A 50 -2.07 -4.38 11.26
N THR A 51 -3.04 -3.56 10.86
CA THR A 51 -3.69 -2.60 11.77
C THR A 51 -5.11 -2.99 12.16
N ASP A 52 -5.89 -3.57 11.24
CA ASP A 52 -7.26 -3.98 11.53
C ASP A 52 -7.60 -5.34 10.88
N ARG A 53 -8.25 -6.21 11.66
CA ARG A 53 -9.15 -7.25 11.16
C ARG A 53 -10.51 -6.87 11.71
N THR A 54 -11.44 -6.43 10.88
CA THR A 54 -12.83 -6.22 11.32
C THR A 54 -13.38 -7.56 11.78
N SER A 55 -13.33 -7.81 13.08
CA SER A 55 -13.81 -9.04 13.72
C SER A 55 -15.35 -9.08 13.86
N GLY A 56 -16.08 -8.16 13.20
CA GLY A 56 -17.50 -7.94 13.46
C GLY A 56 -18.46 -8.35 12.34
N ASN A 57 -18.00 -8.59 11.12
CA ASN A 57 -18.88 -8.94 10.00
C ASN A 57 -18.34 -10.21 9.32
N SER A 58 -18.84 -11.37 9.72
CA SER A 58 -18.36 -12.71 9.33
C SER A 58 -18.43 -13.03 7.82
N LYS A 59 -18.97 -12.11 7.02
CA LYS A 59 -19.17 -12.27 5.57
C LYS A 59 -18.02 -11.75 4.70
N LEU A 60 -17.14 -10.89 5.23
CA LEU A 60 -16.05 -10.29 4.45
C LEU A 60 -14.71 -10.58 5.13
N ASP A 61 -13.90 -11.45 4.53
CA ASP A 61 -12.56 -11.78 5.02
C ASP A 61 -11.56 -10.71 4.57
N TYR A 62 -11.53 -9.62 5.33
CA TYR A 62 -10.86 -8.35 5.05
C TYR A 62 -9.73 -8.07 6.07
N VAL A 63 -8.58 -7.59 5.59
CA VAL A 63 -7.45 -7.16 6.43
C VAL A 63 -6.84 -5.87 5.90
N ARG A 64 -6.55 -4.93 6.80
CA ARG A 64 -5.84 -3.68 6.51
C ARG A 64 -4.37 -3.77 6.91
N TYR A 65 -3.49 -3.26 6.06
CA TYR A 65 -2.06 -3.14 6.29
C TYR A 65 -1.60 -1.69 6.12
N SER A 66 -1.05 -1.10 7.17
CA SER A 66 -0.48 0.24 7.13
C SER A 66 0.96 0.21 6.65
N MET A 67 1.29 1.06 5.68
CA MET A 67 2.57 1.09 5.01
C MET A 67 2.82 2.48 4.45
N LYS A 68 3.74 3.23 5.08
CA LYS A 68 4.02 4.62 4.72
C LYS A 68 4.60 4.72 3.31
N GLY A 69 4.32 5.85 2.65
CA GLY A 69 4.89 6.16 1.34
C GLY A 69 4.15 5.50 0.17
N LEU A 70 3.05 4.78 0.44
CA LEU A 70 2.07 4.43 -0.59
C LEU A 70 1.36 5.68 -1.07
N LYS A 71 1.29 5.83 -2.38
CA LYS A 71 0.53 6.87 -3.05
C LYS A 71 -0.86 6.31 -3.35
N ASP A 72 -1.84 7.21 -3.42
CA ASP A 72 -3.19 6.89 -3.88
C ASP A 72 -3.27 7.14 -5.40
N ASP A 73 -2.24 6.70 -6.12
CA ASP A 73 -2.32 6.58 -7.57
C ASP A 73 -3.05 5.27 -7.88
N ALA A 74 -3.88 5.28 -8.92
CA ALA A 74 -4.63 4.10 -9.40
C ALA A 74 -3.73 2.94 -9.86
N GLN A 75 -2.41 3.06 -9.71
CA GLN A 75 -1.45 2.10 -10.20
C GLN A 75 -0.76 1.40 -9.03
N ILE A 76 -0.95 0.09 -8.96
CA ILE A 76 -0.10 -0.76 -8.14
C ILE A 76 1.38 -0.58 -8.50
N PRO A 77 2.27 -0.36 -7.51
CA PRO A 77 3.70 -0.30 -7.76
C PRO A 77 4.20 -1.57 -8.47
N GLU A 78 4.98 -1.39 -9.54
CA GLU A 78 5.42 -2.49 -10.41
C GLU A 78 6.17 -3.59 -9.64
N ALA A 79 7.02 -3.18 -8.68
CA ALA A 79 7.73 -4.12 -7.81
C ALA A 79 6.78 -5.04 -7.02
N TYR A 80 5.65 -4.51 -6.55
CA TYR A 80 4.65 -5.30 -5.84
C TYR A 80 3.89 -6.22 -6.78
N LEU A 81 3.46 -5.71 -7.94
CA LEU A 81 2.76 -6.48 -8.95
C LEU A 81 3.59 -7.68 -9.43
N ASN A 82 4.89 -7.48 -9.67
CA ASN A 82 5.80 -8.55 -10.06
C ASN A 82 5.90 -9.61 -8.96
N LYS A 83 5.95 -9.20 -7.69
CA LYS A 83 5.96 -10.16 -6.58
C LYS A 83 4.68 -11.00 -6.49
N ILE A 84 3.53 -10.36 -6.69
CA ILE A 84 2.23 -11.04 -6.70
C ILE A 84 2.21 -12.10 -7.81
N LYS A 85 2.71 -11.76 -9.02
CA LYS A 85 2.84 -12.68 -10.16
C LYS A 85 3.82 -13.82 -9.89
N GLU A 86 4.97 -13.55 -9.27
CA GLU A 86 5.95 -14.57 -8.85
C GLU A 86 5.35 -15.59 -7.88
N TRP A 87 4.43 -15.14 -7.02
CA TRP A 87 3.68 -16.01 -6.10
C TRP A 87 2.53 -16.77 -6.80
N GLY A 88 2.40 -16.64 -8.13
CA GLY A 88 1.47 -17.40 -8.97
C GLY A 88 0.07 -16.82 -9.04
N TRP A 89 -0.13 -15.56 -8.65
CA TRP A 89 -1.41 -14.86 -8.81
C TRP A 89 -1.48 -14.16 -10.17
N LYS A 90 -2.66 -14.17 -10.78
CA LYS A 90 -2.91 -13.49 -12.05
C LYS A 90 -3.83 -12.31 -11.81
N GLU A 91 -3.44 -11.13 -12.28
CA GLU A 91 -4.30 -9.95 -12.25
C GLU A 91 -5.40 -10.09 -13.29
N LYS A 92 -6.63 -9.73 -12.91
CA LYS A 92 -7.77 -9.61 -13.80
C LYS A 92 -7.97 -8.14 -14.16
N THR A 93 -7.25 -7.68 -15.17
CA THR A 93 -7.22 -6.26 -15.55
C THR A 93 -8.60 -5.70 -15.93
N GLU A 94 -9.51 -6.54 -16.45
CA GLU A 94 -10.90 -6.15 -16.77
C GLU A 94 -11.74 -5.84 -15.52
N GLU A 95 -11.36 -6.39 -14.36
CA GLU A 95 -12.04 -6.19 -13.07
C GLU A 95 -11.29 -5.15 -12.20
N ALA A 96 -10.19 -4.56 -12.71
CA ALA A 96 -9.44 -3.53 -12.01
C ALA A 96 -10.06 -2.15 -12.24
N GLU A 97 -10.35 -1.42 -11.16
CA GLU A 97 -10.95 -0.09 -11.21
C GLU A 97 -10.22 0.85 -10.26
N GLY A 98 -9.63 1.92 -10.80
CA GLY A 98 -8.86 2.88 -10.01
C GLY A 98 -7.74 2.20 -9.23
N ASN A 99 -7.73 2.38 -7.91
CA ASN A 99 -6.76 1.78 -6.99
C ASN A 99 -7.13 0.36 -6.51
N SER A 100 -8.16 -0.24 -7.11
CA SER A 100 -8.66 -1.58 -6.78
C SER A 100 -8.24 -2.59 -7.84
N HIS A 101 -7.53 -3.64 -7.43
CA HIS A 101 -6.95 -4.65 -8.29
C HIS A 101 -7.42 -6.06 -7.88
N VAL A 102 -7.99 -6.79 -8.83
CA VAL A 102 -8.47 -8.16 -8.58
C VAL A 102 -7.45 -9.19 -9.05
N PHE A 103 -7.14 -10.15 -8.18
CA PHE A 103 -6.21 -11.24 -8.46
C PHE A 103 -6.90 -12.60 -8.29
N GLU A 104 -6.61 -13.53 -9.20
CA GLU A 104 -7.07 -14.91 -9.13
C GLU A 104 -5.91 -15.91 -9.08
N LYS A 105 -6.08 -16.92 -8.22
CA LYS A 105 -5.23 -18.10 -8.17
C LYS A 105 -6.10 -19.31 -7.84
N GLN A 106 -6.20 -20.23 -8.80
CA GLN A 106 -7.07 -21.41 -8.72
C GLN A 106 -8.54 -21.02 -8.47
N SER A 107 -9.12 -21.38 -7.32
CA SER A 107 -10.49 -21.02 -6.95
C SER A 107 -10.58 -19.79 -6.03
N ARG A 108 -9.44 -19.15 -5.72
CA ARG A 108 -9.35 -18.01 -4.81
C ARG A 108 -9.30 -16.70 -5.58
N VAL A 109 -10.08 -15.73 -5.11
CA VAL A 109 -10.12 -14.38 -5.67
C VAL A 109 -9.83 -13.40 -4.54
N ILE A 110 -8.90 -12.48 -4.79
CA ILE A 110 -8.51 -11.43 -3.85
C ILE A 110 -8.72 -10.07 -4.51
N ASN A 111 -9.34 -9.16 -3.78
CA ASN A 111 -9.32 -7.74 -4.11
C ASN A 111 -8.26 -7.03 -3.26
N LEU A 112 -7.31 -6.37 -3.92
CA LEU A 112 -6.30 -5.51 -3.33
C LEU A 112 -6.67 -4.06 -3.63
N THR A 113 -6.95 -3.27 -2.60
CA THR A 113 -7.19 -1.83 -2.76
C THR A 113 -6.06 -1.03 -2.11
N ILE A 114 -5.41 -0.19 -2.90
CA ILE A 114 -4.30 0.67 -2.45
C ILE A 114 -4.87 2.03 -2.05
N HIS A 115 -4.40 2.56 -0.94
CA HIS A 115 -4.73 3.90 -0.48
C HIS A 115 -3.44 4.63 -0.11
N LYS A 116 -3.55 5.93 0.16
CA LYS A 116 -2.46 6.66 0.77
C LYS A 116 -2.08 6.07 2.14
N ASP A 117 -0.82 5.65 2.27
CA ASP A 117 -0.21 5.08 3.48
C ASP A 117 -0.80 3.75 4.01
N TYR A 118 -1.70 3.09 3.28
CA TYR A 118 -2.19 1.75 3.62
C TYR A 118 -2.77 1.02 2.40
N PHE A 119 -2.93 -0.29 2.51
CA PHE A 119 -3.69 -1.08 1.55
C PHE A 119 -4.57 -2.11 2.26
N THR A 120 -5.49 -2.69 1.50
CA THR A 120 -6.44 -3.67 2.02
C THR A 120 -6.42 -4.93 1.17
N VAL A 121 -6.58 -6.09 1.81
CA VAL A 121 -6.65 -7.39 1.15
C VAL A 121 -7.97 -8.03 1.55
N THR A 122 -8.84 -8.27 0.56
CA THR A 122 -10.15 -8.89 0.76
C THR A 122 -10.23 -10.19 0.00
N VAL A 123 -10.54 -11.29 0.68
CA VAL A 123 -10.82 -12.57 0.01
C VAL A 123 -12.29 -12.59 -0.40
N LEU A 124 -12.55 -12.72 -1.70
CA LEU A 124 -13.89 -12.83 -2.25
C LEU A 124 -14.30 -14.31 -2.30
N THR A 125 -15.37 -14.68 -1.60
CA THR A 125 -15.98 -16.00 -1.80
C THR A 125 -16.62 -16.03 -3.18
N LYS A 126 -16.25 -16.98 -4.05
CA LYS A 126 -16.94 -17.21 -5.34
C LYS A 126 -18.44 -17.42 -5.03
N GLY A 127 -19.26 -16.40 -5.28
CA GLY A 127 -20.70 -16.46 -5.03
C GLY A 127 -21.44 -15.16 -4.71
N LYS A 128 -20.80 -14.04 -4.32
CA LYS A 128 -21.48 -12.75 -4.12
C LYS A 128 -20.55 -11.55 -4.28
N ALA A 129 -20.40 -11.07 -5.51
CA ALA A 129 -20.01 -9.69 -5.79
C ALA A 129 -20.76 -9.25 -7.04
N THR A 130 -22.10 -9.32 -6.98
CA THR A 130 -22.91 -8.41 -7.79
C THR A 130 -22.72 -7.06 -7.13
N VAL A 131 -22.03 -6.16 -7.84
CA VAL A 131 -22.02 -4.74 -7.51
C VAL A 131 -23.49 -4.33 -7.45
N GLU A 132 -24.01 -4.09 -6.26
CA GLU A 132 -25.35 -3.53 -6.09
C GLU A 132 -25.21 -2.07 -6.53
N SER A 133 -25.43 -1.84 -7.84
CA SER A 133 -25.66 -0.52 -8.37
C SER A 133 -26.83 0.06 -7.57
N VAL A 134 -26.53 1.03 -6.72
CA VAL A 134 -27.54 1.86 -6.07
C VAL A 134 -28.19 2.65 -7.19
N ASP A 135 -29.27 2.12 -7.77
CA ASP A 135 -30.23 2.90 -8.54
C ASP A 135 -30.76 3.98 -7.61
N THR A 136 -30.30 5.20 -7.83
CA THR A 136 -30.88 6.40 -7.25
C THR A 136 -31.97 6.84 -8.21
N ASP A 137 -33.16 6.27 -8.04
CA ASP A 137 -34.39 6.83 -8.59
C ASP A 137 -34.74 8.08 -7.77
N LEU A 138 -34.73 9.24 -8.44
CA LEU A 138 -35.35 10.49 -8.02
C LEU A 138 -36.16 11.05 -9.18
#